data_AF-K2FR77-F1
#
_entry.id   AF-K2FR77-F1
#
_cell.length_a   1.000
_cell.length_b   1.000
_cell.length_c   1.000
_cell.angle_alpha   90.00
_cell.angle_beta   90.00
_cell.angle_gamma   90.00
#
_symmetry.space_group_name_H-M   'P 1'
#
loop_
_entity.id
_entity.type
_entity.pdbx_description
1 polymer ?
#
loop_
_entity_poly.entity_id
_entity_poly.type
_entity_poly.pdbx_seq_one_letter_code
_entity_poly.pdbx_strand_id
1 'polypeptide(L)' 'MILEHVKEWGLKEKDIELYLQSFKFGVPPLGGFALGAERVTMHILGLKNVREASLFPRDMERVDLRFSR' A
#
# COMPACT_ATOMS: atom_id res chain seq x y z
N MET A 1 -22.19 -1.70 -1.16
CA MET A 1 -20.89 -1.48 -1.83
C MET A 1 -19.71 -2.15 -1.12
N ILE A 2 -19.29 -1.75 0.09
CA ILE A 2 -18.11 -2.40 0.74
C ILE A 2 -18.41 -3.87 1.13
N LEU A 3 -19.54 -4.13 1.81
CA LEU A 3 -19.93 -5.48 2.21
C LEU A 3 -20.22 -6.42 1.02
N GLU A 4 -20.68 -5.86 -0.11
CA GLU A 4 -20.88 -6.62 -1.34
C GLU A 4 -19.55 -7.13 -1.89
N HIS A 5 -18.55 -6.26 -2.05
CA HIS A 5 -17.22 -6.67 -2.51
C HIS A 5 -16.51 -7.62 -1.53
N VAL A 6 -16.71 -7.44 -0.22
CA VAL A 6 -16.18 -8.37 0.79
C VAL A 6 -16.70 -9.79 0.55
N LYS A 7 -17.99 -9.92 0.25
CA LYS A 7 -18.61 -11.20 -0.09
C LYS A 7 -18.09 -11.74 -1.43
N GLU A 8 -17.94 -10.89 -2.45
CA GLU A 8 -17.41 -11.28 -3.76
C GLU A 8 -15.95 -11.74 -3.71
N TRP A 9 -15.12 -11.10 -2.90
CA TRP A 9 -13.70 -11.45 -2.72
C TRP A 9 -13.48 -12.59 -1.73
N GLY A 10 -14.55 -13.17 -1.16
CA GLY A 10 -14.46 -14.27 -0.21
C GLY A 10 -13.82 -13.90 1.14
N LEU A 11 -13.85 -12.61 1.49
CA LEU A 11 -13.33 -12.10 2.76
C LEU A 11 -14.38 -12.25 3.88
N LYS A 12 -13.93 -12.35 5.13
CA LYS A 12 -14.84 -12.36 6.28
C LYS A 12 -15.03 -10.94 6.79
N GLU A 13 -16.26 -10.56 7.09
CA GLU A 13 -16.57 -9.24 7.64
C GLU A 13 -15.81 -8.93 8.94
N LYS A 14 -15.55 -9.96 9.74
CA LYS A 14 -14.77 -9.86 10.98
C LYS A 14 -13.35 -9.32 10.75
N ASP A 15 -12.75 -9.62 9.59
CA ASP A 15 -11.38 -9.21 9.28
C ASP A 15 -11.26 -7.70 9.01
N ILE A 16 -12.38 -7.05 8.68
CA ILE A 16 -12.45 -5.61 8.39
C ILE A 16 -13.32 -4.83 9.40
N GLU A 17 -13.71 -5.47 10.51
CA GLU A 17 -14.65 -4.90 11.47
C GLU A 17 -14.19 -3.52 11.96
N LEU A 18 -12.90 -3.37 12.28
CA LEU A 18 -12.32 -2.11 12.73
C LEU A 18 -12.51 -0.98 11.71
N TYR A 19 -12.37 -1.29 10.41
CA TYR A 19 -12.58 -0.32 9.34
C TYR A 19 -14.06 0.08 9.22
N LEU A 20 -14.98 -0.90 9.35
CA LEU A 20 -16.41 -0.68 9.27
C LEU A 20 -16.97 0.14 10.44
N GLN A 21 -16.35 0.12 11.63
CA GLN A 21 -16.80 0.91 12.78
C GLN A 21 -16.89 2.40 12.44
N SER A 22 -15.92 2.95 11.70
CA SER A 22 -15.92 4.36 11.31
C SER A 22 -17.14 4.76 10.47
N PHE A 23 -17.67 3.85 9.65
CA PHE A 23 -18.86 4.11 8.83
C PHE A 23 -20.14 4.18 9.65
N LYS A 24 -20.20 3.53 10.84
CA LYS A 24 -21.37 3.57 11.74
C LYS A 24 -21.59 4.96 12.34
N PHE A 25 -20.54 5.77 12.45
CA PHE A 25 -20.57 7.09 13.06
C PHE A 25 -20.68 8.24 12.04
N GLY A 26 -21.15 7.95 10.82
CA GLY A 26 -21.48 8.98 9.84
C GLY A 26 -20.27 9.53 9.08
N VAL A 27 -19.41 8.64 8.59
CA VAL A 27 -18.31 9.06 7.71
C VAL A 27 -18.90 9.71 6.44
N PRO A 28 -18.43 10.90 6.02
CA PRO A 28 -18.90 11.52 4.80
C PRO A 28 -18.48 10.72 3.55
N PRO A 29 -19.02 11.02 2.36
CA PRO A 29 -18.46 10.51 1.12
C PRO A 29 -16.97 10.90 1.02
N LEU A 30 -16.10 9.90 0.98
CA LEU A 30 -14.64 10.06 0.95
C LEU A 30 -14.09 9.53 -0.37
N GLY A 31 -13.05 10.20 -0.88
CA GLY A 31 -12.29 9.79 -2.04
C GLY A 31 -10.90 10.42 -2.00
N GLY A 32 -9.93 9.77 -2.62
CA GLY A 32 -8.56 10.25 -2.64
C GLY A 32 -7.71 9.49 -3.66
N PHE A 33 -6.45 9.91 -3.78
CA PHE A 33 -5.45 9.24 -4.59
C PHE A 33 -4.12 9.25 -3.85
N ALA A 34 -3.22 8.36 -4.26
CA ALA A 34 -1.86 8.31 -3.76
C ALA A 34 -0.88 8.33 -4.95
N LEU A 35 0.25 8.99 -4.75
CA LEU A 35 1.37 8.99 -5.70
C LEU A 35 2.58 8.37 -5.01
N GLY A 36 3.32 7.54 -5.76
CA GLY A 36 4.55 6.94 -5.26
C GLY A 36 5.65 7.99 -5.18
N ALA A 37 6.02 8.42 -3.97
CA ALA A 37 6.99 9.48 -3.73
C ALA A 37 8.34 9.18 -4.43
N GLU A 38 8.84 7.95 -4.33
CA GLU A 38 10.11 7.55 -4.95
C GLU A 38 10.03 7.59 -6.47
N ARG A 39 8.89 7.23 -7.06
CA ARG A 39 8.69 7.30 -8.53
C ARG A 39 8.59 8.76 -9.00
N VAL A 40 7.89 9.60 -8.25
CA VAL A 40 7.82 11.05 -8.54
C VAL A 40 9.22 11.65 -8.50
N THR A 41 9.99 11.38 -7.45
CA THR A 41 11.38 11.83 -7.31
C THR A 41 12.27 11.32 -8.44
N MET A 42 12.18 10.02 -8.79
CA MET A 42 12.91 9.42 -9.90
C MET A 42 12.66 10.17 -11.21
N HIS A 43 11.40 10.49 -11.52
CA HIS A 43 11.04 11.22 -12.73
C HIS A 43 11.48 12.69 -12.70
N ILE A 44 11.32 13.39 -11.57
CA ILE A 44 11.76 14.79 -11.42
C ILE A 44 13.27 14.92 -11.62
N LEU A 45 14.05 13.97 -11.11
CA LEU A 45 15.52 13.98 -11.16
C LEU A 45 16.10 13.23 -12.36
N GLY A 46 15.28 12.62 -13.23
CA GLY A 46 15.74 11.86 -14.39
C GLY A 46 16.56 10.61 -14.04
N LEU A 47 16.30 10.02 -12.86
CA LEU A 47 17.01 8.85 -12.37
C LEU A 47 16.62 7.60 -13.17
N LYS A 48 17.55 6.66 -13.32
CA LYS A 48 17.33 5.46 -14.15
C LYS A 48 16.55 4.38 -13.41
N ASN A 49 16.58 4.42 -12.07
CA ASN A 49 15.95 3.41 -11.24
C ASN A 49 15.36 4.03 -9.97
N VAL A 50 14.21 3.52 -9.52
CA VAL A 50 13.54 3.97 -8.28
C VAL A 50 14.40 3.79 -7.03
N ARG A 51 15.35 2.84 -7.05
CA ARG A 51 16.32 2.63 -5.97
C ARG A 51 17.23 3.84 -5.75
N GLU A 52 17.51 4.61 -6.79
CA GLU A 52 18.30 5.84 -6.71
C GLU A 52 17.52 6.98 -6.02
N ALA A 53 16.19 6.86 -5.93
CA ALA A 53 15.32 7.83 -5.27
C ALA A 53 15.02 7.49 -3.79
N SER A 54 15.69 6.48 -3.23
CA SER A 54 15.53 6.06 -1.83
C SER A 54 16.88 6.07 -1.11
N LEU A 55 16.89 6.51 0.15
CA LEU A 55 18.12 6.55 0.97
C LEU A 55 18.65 5.16 1.29
N PHE A 56 17.76 4.19 1.53
CA PHE A 56 18.09 2.81 1.85
C PHE A 56 17.33 1.86 0.92
N PRO A 57 17.76 1.73 -0.35
CA PRO A 57 17.04 0.92 -1.33
C PRO A 57 17.11 -0.56 -0.97
N ARG A 58 16.01 -1.28 -1.20
CA ARG A 58 15.97 -2.74 -1.05
C ARG A 58 16.32 -3.45 -2.35
N ASP A 59 16.95 -4.61 -2.24
CA ASP A 59 17.13 -5.54 -3.35
C ASP A 59 15.95 -6.51 -3.47
N MET A 60 15.89 -7.26 -4.57
CA MET A 60 14.92 -8.34 -4.75
C MET A 60 15.11 -9.45 -3.71
N GLU A 61 16.35 -9.68 -3.31
CA GLU A 61 16.70 -10.63 -2.25
C GLU A 61 16.81 -9.93 -0.90
N ARG A 62 16.26 -10.58 0.11
CA ARG A 62 16.52 -10.20 1.49
C ARG A 62 17.94 -10.58 1.87
N VAL A 63 18.73 -9.60 2.28
CA VAL A 63 20.14 -9.77 2.68
C VAL A 63 20.27 -10.79 3.81
N ASP A 64 19.31 -10.83 4.73
CA ASP A 64 19.27 -11.81 5.83
C ASP A 64 19.20 -13.27 5.33
N LEU A 65 18.46 -13.55 4.25
CA LEU A 65 18.35 -14.90 3.67
C LEU A 65 19.61 -15.32 2.89
N ARG A 66 20.34 -14.35 2.31
CA ARG A 66 21.54 -14.61 1.51
C ARG A 66 22.74 -15.01 2.37
N PHE A 67 22.83 -14.49 3.60
CA PHE A 67 23.93 -14.75 4.52
C PHE A 67 23.57 -15.76 5.63
N SER A 68 22.35 -16.31 5.64
CA SER A 68 21.92 -17.32 6.60
C SER A 68 22.21 -18.77 6.17
N ARG A 69 22.90 -18.98 5.05
CA ARG A 69 23.37 -20.29 4.56
C ARG A 69 24.89 -20.33 4.64
#